data_AF-G5ACN1-F1
#
_entry.id   AF-G5ACN1-F1
#
_cell.length_a   1.000
_cell.length_b   1.000
_cell.length_c   1.000
_cell.angle_alpha   90.00
_cell.angle_beta   90.00
_cell.angle_gamma   90.00
#
_symmetry.space_group_name_H-M   'P 1'
#
loop_
_entity.id
_entity.type
_entity.pdbx_description
1 polymer ?
#
loop_
_entity_poly.entity_id
_entity_poly.type
_entity_poly.pdbx_seq_one_letter_code
_entity_poly.pdbx_strand_id
1 'polypeptide(L)' 'MADSQDVQKEQADARGRVSAVFKTKLRPRFIGPFKVVAKKGLAYTLNLPKKMRTHTVFYVGLLKCYRD' A
#
# COMPACT_ATOMS: atom_id res chain seq x y z
N MET A 1 42.51 21.53 -22.91
CA MET A 1 42.74 20.38 -23.81
C MET A 1 42.39 19.13 -23.03
N ALA A 2 41.51 18.29 -23.59
CA ALA A 2 41.28 16.88 -23.26
C ALA A 2 40.80 16.59 -21.83
N ASP A 3 39.55 16.22 -21.59
CA ASP A 3 38.88 14.93 -21.88
C ASP A 3 38.59 14.27 -20.52
N SER A 4 37.32 14.20 -20.10
CA SER A 4 36.38 13.12 -20.45
C SER A 4 36.64 11.86 -19.62
N GLN A 5 35.63 11.49 -18.80
CA GLN A 5 35.43 10.20 -18.10
C GLN A 5 36.30 10.06 -16.83
N ASP A 6 35.75 9.86 -15.62
CA ASP A 6 34.88 8.76 -15.20
C ASP A 6 33.79 9.24 -14.22
N VAL A 7 32.65 9.66 -14.77
CA VAL A 7 31.37 9.61 -14.05
C VAL A 7 30.79 8.21 -14.29
N GLN A 8 31.41 7.21 -13.68
CA GLN A 8 30.95 5.82 -13.73
C GLN A 8 30.79 5.28 -12.31
N LYS A 9 29.77 5.78 -11.60
CA LYS A 9 29.16 5.03 -10.50
C LYS A 9 27.71 5.42 -10.29
N GLU A 10 26.89 5.26 -11.31
CA GLU A 10 25.44 5.43 -11.19
C GLU A 10 24.68 4.39 -12.02
N GLN A 11 24.95 3.09 -11.84
CA GLN A 11 24.04 2.02 -12.27
C GLN A 11 24.20 0.77 -11.39
N ALA A 12 23.39 0.66 -10.33
CA ALA A 12 22.89 -0.59 -9.75
C ALA A 12 22.05 -0.29 -8.50
N ASP A 13 20.78 0.06 -8.66
CA ASP A 13 19.67 -0.68 -8.01
C ASP A 13 18.33 -0.11 -8.53
N ALA A 14 17.92 -0.62 -9.68
CA ALA A 14 16.67 -0.31 -10.34
C ALA A 14 15.47 -0.98 -9.63
N ARG A 15 15.23 -0.67 -8.35
CA ARG A 15 14.00 -1.11 -7.66
C ARG A 15 12.86 -0.14 -7.94
N GLY A 16 12.30 -0.29 -9.15
CA GLY A 16 10.87 -0.10 -9.40
C GLY A 16 10.30 1.29 -9.21
N ARG A 17 10.84 2.31 -9.88
CA ARG A 17 10.11 3.57 -10.09
C ARG A 17 9.19 3.42 -11.31
N VAL A 18 7.95 2.99 -11.10
CA VAL A 18 6.93 3.02 -12.15
C VAL A 18 6.49 4.47 -12.36
N SER A 19 6.90 5.06 -13.48
CA SER A 19 6.47 6.38 -13.93
C SER A 19 4.95 6.41 -14.11
N ALA A 20 4.25 7.17 -13.26
CA ALA A 20 2.81 7.34 -13.32
C ALA A 20 2.40 8.24 -14.49
N VAL A 21 2.18 7.62 -15.66
CA VAL A 21 1.32 8.19 -16.71
C VAL A 21 -0.08 8.43 -16.11
N PHE A 22 -0.59 9.64 -16.25
CA PHE A 22 -1.73 10.14 -15.50
C PHE A 22 -3.09 9.54 -15.93
N LYS A 23 -3.81 9.05 -14.91
CA LYS A 23 -5.26 9.25 -14.61
C LYS A 23 -6.34 8.81 -15.62
N THR A 24 -6.71 7.52 -15.54
CA THR A 24 -8.10 7.03 -15.71
C THR A 24 -8.39 5.83 -14.78
N LYS A 25 -7.53 5.54 -13.81
CA LYS A 25 -7.56 4.27 -13.08
C LYS A 25 -8.56 4.30 -11.93
N LEU A 26 -9.33 3.22 -11.83
CA LEU A 26 -10.20 2.90 -10.70
C LEU A 26 -9.43 2.96 -9.39
N ARG A 27 -10.16 3.20 -8.29
CA ARG A 27 -9.58 3.19 -6.94
C ARG A 27 -8.82 1.87 -6.71
N PRO A 28 -7.76 1.88 -5.88
CA PRO A 28 -7.04 0.66 -5.53
C PRO A 28 -8.01 -0.43 -5.09
N ARG A 29 -7.82 -1.65 -5.62
CA ARG A 29 -8.69 -2.80 -5.31
C ARG A 29 -8.66 -3.16 -3.82
N PHE A 30 -7.52 -2.91 -3.16
CA PHE A 30 -7.33 -3.12 -1.74
C PHE A 30 -6.85 -1.84 -1.08
N ILE A 31 -7.48 -1.47 0.02
CA ILE A 31 -7.11 -0.31 0.82
C ILE A 31 -6.54 -0.84 2.13
N GLY A 32 -5.22 -0.78 2.25
CA GLY A 32 -4.44 -0.90 3.49
C GLY A 32 -4.64 -2.15 4.36
N PRO A 33 -3.60 -2.60 5.07
CA PRO A 33 -3.83 -3.37 6.28
C PRO A 33 -4.44 -2.44 7.34
N PHE A 34 -5.56 -2.86 7.94
CA PHE A 34 -6.13 -2.18 9.10
C PHE A 34 -5.91 -3.03 10.34
N LYS A 35 -5.54 -2.36 11.44
CA LYS A 35 -5.40 -3.04 12.73
C LYS A 35 -6.80 -3.40 13.26
N VAL A 36 -6.96 -4.65 13.67
CA VAL A 36 -8.15 -5.11 14.40
C VAL A 36 -8.06 -4.61 15.84
N VAL A 37 -9.07 -3.88 16.30
CA VAL A 37 -9.18 -3.35 17.67
C VAL A 37 -9.92 -4.33 18.58
N ALA A 38 -10.99 -4.94 18.08
CA ALA A 38 -11.80 -5.89 18.82
C ALA A 38 -12.42 -6.94 17.89
N LYS A 39 -12.68 -8.14 18.43
CA LYS A 39 -13.37 -9.23 17.74
C LYS A 39 -14.54 -9.72 18.60
N LYS A 40 -15.75 -9.74 18.04
CA LYS A 40 -16.94 -10.33 18.64
C LYS A 40 -17.55 -11.33 17.68
N GLY A 41 -17.23 -12.61 17.87
CA GLY A 41 -17.58 -13.66 16.91
C GLY A 41 -16.94 -13.41 15.54
N LEU A 42 -17.78 -13.17 14.53
CA LEU A 42 -17.35 -12.84 13.17
C LEU A 42 -17.38 -11.33 12.88
N ALA A 43 -17.75 -10.50 13.86
CA ALA A 43 -17.69 -9.05 13.77
C ALA A 43 -16.33 -8.53 14.26
N TYR A 44 -15.61 -7.84 13.37
CA TYR A 44 -14.29 -7.27 13.60
C TYR A 44 -14.39 -5.76 13.59
N THR A 45 -13.92 -5.12 14.65
CA THR A 45 -13.78 -3.67 14.70
C THR A 45 -12.39 -3.31 14.20
N LEU A 46 -12.31 -2.51 13.14
CA LEU A 46 -11.07 -2.05 12.52
C LEU A 46 -10.75 -0.63 12.97
N ASN A 47 -9.46 -0.34 13.18
CA ASN A 47 -8.97 1.01 13.39
C ASN A 47 -8.95 1.75 12.05
N LEU A 48 -10.06 2.38 11.69
CA LEU A 48 -10.18 3.16 10.47
C LEU A 48 -9.75 4.62 10.68
N PRO A 49 -9.08 5.24 9.70
CA PRO A 49 -8.81 6.67 9.72
C PRO A 49 -10.14 7.46 9.77
N LYS A 50 -10.23 8.50 10.61
CA LYS A 50 -11.44 9.36 10.72
C LYS A 50 -11.88 10.00 9.39
N LYS A 51 -10.96 10.13 8.43
CA LYS A 51 -11.24 10.61 7.07
C LYS A 51 -12.06 9.63 6.21
N MET A 52 -12.14 8.35 6.61
CA MET A 52 -12.99 7.36 5.95
C MET A 52 -14.38 7.37 6.59
N ARG A 53 -15.38 7.73 5.78
CA ARG A 53 -16.80 7.73 6.15
C ARG A 53 -17.39 6.31 6.03
N THR A 54 -16.72 5.32 6.61
CA THR A 54 -17.09 3.90 6.53
C THR A 54 -17.32 3.36 7.93
N HIS A 55 -18.23 2.38 8.08
CA HIS A 55 -18.44 1.69 9.33
C HIS A 55 -17.14 1.05 9.84
N THR A 56 -16.92 1.12 11.14
CA THR A 56 -15.72 0.58 11.79
C THR A 56 -15.80 -0.92 12.03
N VAL A 57 -17.02 -1.48 12.07
CA VAL A 57 -17.27 -2.90 12.33
C VAL A 57 -17.63 -3.62 11.03
N PHE A 58 -16.94 -4.72 10.75
CA PHE A 58 -17.18 -5.56 9.58
C PHE A 58 -17.39 -7.00 9.98
N TYR A 59 -18.34 -7.65 9.31
CA TYR A 59 -18.47 -9.09 9.39
C TYR A 59 -17.48 -9.75 8.41
N VAL A 60 -16.56 -10.58 8.92
CA VAL A 60 -15.49 -11.17 8.10
C VAL A 60 -15.56 -12.69 8.18
N GLY A 61 -15.89 -13.34 7.06
CA GLY A 61 -15.92 -14.80 6.95
C GLY A 61 -14.55 -15.44 6.69
N LEU A 62 -13.63 -14.72 6.03
CA LEU A 62 -12.28 -15.19 5.73
C LEU A 62 -11.25 -14.10 6.03
N LEU A 63 -10.33 -14.40 6.95
CA LEU A 63 -9.20 -13.54 7.26
C LEU A 63 -7.91 -14.21 6.78
N LYS A 64 -7.07 -13.48 6.05
CA LYS A 64 -5.73 -13.94 5.66
C LYS A 64 -4.69 -13.27 6.56
N CYS A 65 -3.70 -14.05 7.00
CA CYS A 65 -2.53 -13.48 7.66
C CYS A 65 -1.85 -12.47 6.72
N TYR A 66 -1.57 -11.28 7.23
CA TYR A 66 -0.77 -10.30 6.52
C TYR A 66 0.69 -10.80 6.50
N ARG A 67 1.29 -10.81 5.32
CA ARG A 67 2.72 -11.11 5.14
C ARG A 67 3.35 -9.81 4.68
N ASP A 68 4.37 -9.37 5.42
CA ASP A 68 5.15 -8.17 5.13
C ASP A 68 5.98 -8.31 3.85
#